data_AF-A0A6A8AUI1-F1
#
_entry.id   AF-A0A6A8AUI1-F1
#
_cell.length_a   1.000
_cell.length_b   1.000
_cell.length_c   1.000
_cell.angle_alpha   90.00
_cell.angle_beta   90.00
_cell.angle_gamma   90.00
#
_symmetry.space_group_name_H-M   'P 1'
#
loop_
_entity.id
_entity.type
_entity.pdbx_description
1 polymer ?
#
loop_
_entity_poly.entity_id
_entity_poly.type
_entity_poly.pdbx_seq_one_letter_code
_entity_poly.pdbx_strand_id
1 'polypeptide(L)'
;MPRVRSPKRGSRSFSPRKRAKSIIGRIKYWPEHEGDPTLLGFAGYKAGMTHVFLIEDRDRAPDYGKEMKNAVTIIDTPPMMIIGLRAYEKTYDGLMALTEAWMDIIPVDVYRRIKTHG
;
A
#
# COMPACT_ATOMS: atom_id res chain seq x y z
N MET A 1 37.48 -13.41 -30.89
CA MET A 1 36.05 -13.74 -31.14
C MET A 1 35.17 -12.64 -30.55
N PRO A 2 34.24 -12.03 -31.32
CA PRO A 2 33.27 -11.09 -30.77
C PRO A 2 32.40 -11.80 -29.72
N ARG A 3 32.33 -11.27 -28.49
CA ARG A 3 31.44 -11.83 -27.45
C ARG A 3 30.03 -11.30 -27.64
N VAL A 4 29.07 -12.19 -27.83
CA VAL A 4 27.63 -11.86 -27.83
C VAL A 4 27.29 -11.26 -26.47
N ARG A 5 26.76 -10.02 -26.46
CA ARG A 5 26.28 -9.35 -25.24
C ARG A 5 24.81 -9.68 -25.03
N SER A 6 24.44 -9.96 -23.79
CA SER A 6 23.04 -10.07 -23.37
C SER A 6 22.81 -9.26 -22.10
N PRO A 7 21.59 -8.77 -21.85
CA PRO A 7 21.25 -8.11 -20.60
C PRO A 7 21.47 -9.03 -19.40
N LYS A 8 21.79 -8.44 -18.24
CA LYS A 8 21.88 -9.19 -16.99
C LYS A 8 20.50 -9.75 -16.63
N ARG A 9 20.46 -11.01 -16.17
CA ARG A 9 19.22 -11.68 -15.78
C ARG A 9 18.72 -11.17 -14.44
N GLY A 10 17.55 -10.53 -14.46
CA GLY A 10 16.84 -10.06 -13.28
C GLY A 10 17.42 -8.77 -12.67
N SER A 11 16.56 -8.00 -12.02
CA SER A 11 16.98 -6.80 -11.29
C SER A 11 17.73 -7.17 -10.01
N ARG A 12 18.83 -6.45 -9.74
CA ARG A 12 19.61 -6.52 -8.50
C ARG A 12 19.03 -5.68 -7.38
N SER A 13 18.09 -4.77 -7.68
CA SER A 13 17.46 -3.89 -6.68
C SER A 13 16.57 -4.64 -5.68
N PHE A 14 16.17 -5.87 -6.00
CA PHE A 14 15.38 -6.74 -5.13
C PHE A 14 16.22 -7.78 -4.38
N SER A 15 17.54 -7.57 -4.30
CA SER A 15 18.45 -8.38 -3.49
C SER A 15 18.57 -7.83 -2.06
N PRO A 16 18.65 -8.67 -1.02
CA PRO A 16 18.55 -10.12 -1.05
C PRO A 16 17.10 -10.61 -1.23
N ARG A 17 16.92 -11.65 -2.06
CA ARG A 17 15.62 -12.31 -2.29
C ARG A 17 15.33 -13.29 -1.14
N LYS A 18 14.97 -12.75 0.01
CA LYS A 18 14.64 -13.50 1.24
C LYS A 18 13.16 -13.39 1.58
N ARG A 19 12.67 -14.27 2.46
CA ARG A 19 11.29 -14.17 2.99
C ARG A 19 11.09 -12.81 3.65
N ALA A 20 9.91 -12.21 3.42
CA ALA A 20 9.54 -10.97 4.07
C ALA A 20 9.46 -11.16 5.59
N LYS A 21 9.90 -10.15 6.36
CA LYS A 21 9.84 -10.16 7.83
C LYS A 21 8.39 -10.08 8.35
N SER A 22 7.50 -9.48 7.57
CA SER A 22 6.08 -9.29 7.88
C SER A 22 5.25 -9.71 6.68
N ILE A 23 4.11 -10.34 6.94
CA ILE A 23 3.09 -10.62 5.92
C ILE A 23 2.34 -9.34 5.50
N ILE A 24 2.23 -8.38 6.41
CA ILE A 24 1.60 -7.08 6.16
C ILE A 24 2.60 -6.18 5.44
N GLY A 25 2.18 -5.60 4.33
CA GLY A 25 2.95 -4.60 3.59
C GLY A 25 3.13 -3.32 4.39
N ARG A 26 4.37 -2.83 4.50
CA ARG A 26 4.69 -1.57 5.18
C ARG A 26 4.93 -0.48 4.15
N ILE A 27 4.20 0.62 4.27
CA ILE A 27 4.38 1.82 3.46
C ILE A 27 5.66 2.53 3.94
N LYS A 28 6.58 2.81 3.00
CA LYS A 28 7.88 3.43 3.28
C LYS A 28 7.92 4.92 2.96
N TYR A 29 7.03 5.36 2.08
CA TYR A 29 6.94 6.72 1.61
C TYR A 29 5.45 7.04 1.42
N TRP A 30 5.05 8.22 1.86
CA TRP A 30 3.72 8.77 1.64
C TRP A 30 3.84 9.91 0.63
N PRO A 31 2.91 10.03 -0.33
CA PRO A 31 2.91 11.15 -1.27
C PRO A 31 2.72 12.48 -0.53
N GLU A 32 3.27 13.55 -1.08
CA GLU A 32 2.93 14.90 -0.66
C GLU A 32 1.46 15.17 -1.01
N HIS A 33 0.74 15.83 -0.10
CA HIS A 33 -0.69 16.09 -0.22
C HIS A 33 -0.95 17.57 0.06
N GLU A 34 -1.61 18.23 -0.89
CA GLU A 34 -2.08 19.60 -0.80
C GLU A 34 -3.62 19.58 -0.77
N GLY A 35 -4.22 20.33 0.15
CA GLY A 35 -5.67 20.40 0.33
C GLY A 35 -6.12 19.98 1.72
N ASP A 36 -7.39 19.57 1.82
CA ASP A 36 -8.01 19.24 3.11
C ASP A 36 -7.37 17.99 3.76
N PRO A 37 -7.38 17.90 5.11
CA PRO A 37 -6.86 16.73 5.83
C PRO A 37 -7.58 15.44 5.42
N THR A 38 -6.84 14.49 4.84
CA THR A 38 -7.37 13.19 4.40
C THR A 38 -6.43 12.04 4.76
N LEU A 39 -6.97 10.81 4.79
CA LEU A 39 -6.16 9.60 4.95
C LEU A 39 -5.53 9.22 3.60
N LEU A 40 -4.21 9.04 3.58
CA LEU A 40 -3.46 8.74 2.35
C LEU A 40 -3.41 7.26 1.98
N GLY A 41 -3.96 6.38 2.81
CA GLY A 41 -3.88 4.93 2.59
C GLY A 41 -5.03 4.16 3.19
N PHE A 42 -5.30 3.00 2.59
CA PHE A 42 -6.32 2.06 2.99
C PHE A 42 -5.81 0.62 2.86
N ALA A 43 -6.43 -0.33 3.57
CA ALA A 43 -6.09 -1.74 3.51
C ALA A 43 -7.29 -2.59 3.11
N GLY A 44 -7.03 -3.74 2.48
CA GLY A 44 -8.06 -4.68 2.09
C GLY A 44 -7.49 -6.08 1.85
N TYR A 45 -8.39 -7.01 1.58
CA TYR A 45 -8.07 -8.42 1.34
C TYR A 45 -8.27 -8.77 -0.13
N LYS A 46 -7.28 -9.41 -0.75
CA LYS A 46 -7.44 -9.87 -2.15
C LYS A 46 -8.50 -10.97 -2.18
N ALA A 47 -9.61 -10.72 -2.88
CA ALA A 47 -10.70 -11.69 -3.03
C ALA A 47 -10.53 -12.56 -4.28
N GLY A 48 -10.07 -11.97 -5.39
CA GLY A 48 -9.93 -12.70 -6.65
C GLY A 48 -9.63 -11.79 -7.84
N MET A 49 -9.79 -12.33 -9.05
CA MET A 49 -9.64 -11.60 -10.30
C MET A 49 -10.80 -11.93 -11.23
N THR A 50 -11.20 -10.95 -12.04
CA THR A 50 -12.19 -11.12 -13.10
C THR A 50 -11.81 -10.24 -14.29
N HIS A 51 -12.68 -10.15 -15.28
CA HIS A 51 -12.59 -9.19 -16.36
C HIS A 51 -13.81 -8.26 -16.36
N VAL A 52 -13.60 -7.03 -16.80
CA VAL A 52 -14.65 -6.06 -17.04
C VAL A 52 -14.50 -5.53 -18.46
N PHE A 53 -15.61 -5.13 -19.05
CA PHE A 53 -15.60 -4.38 -20.28
C PHE A 53 -15.70 -2.89 -19.94
N LEU A 54 -14.75 -2.09 -20.44
CA LEU A 54 -14.67 -0.65 -20.20
C LEU A 54 -14.53 0.06 -21.54
N ILE A 55 -15.08 1.27 -21.63
CA ILE A 55 -14.81 2.15 -22.76
C ILE A 55 -13.43 2.76 -22.54
N GLU A 56 -12.53 2.64 -23.52
CA GLU A 56 -11.20 3.25 -23.45
C GLU A 56 -11.32 4.78 -23.56
N ASP A 57 -10.92 5.48 -22.50
CA ASP A 57 -11.11 6.92 -22.30
C ASP A 57 -9.83 7.75 -22.54
N ARG A 58 -8.71 7.11 -22.88
CA ARG A 58 -7.46 7.81 -23.17
C ARG A 58 -7.43 8.29 -24.63
N ASP A 59 -7.52 9.61 -24.85
CA ASP A 59 -7.62 10.25 -26.18
C ASP A 59 -6.55 9.82 -27.21
N ARG A 60 -5.35 9.43 -26.76
CA ARG A 60 -4.23 9.01 -27.64
C ARG A 60 -4.11 7.50 -27.81
N ALA A 61 -5.03 6.73 -27.21
CA ALA A 61 -5.04 5.28 -27.38
C ALA A 61 -5.68 4.92 -28.75
N PRO A 62 -5.12 3.94 -29.48
CA PRO A 62 -5.68 3.49 -30.76
C PRO A 62 -7.15 3.02 -30.70
N ASP A 63 -7.59 2.58 -29.53
CA ASP A 63 -8.94 2.06 -29.28
C ASP A 63 -9.84 3.05 -28.52
N TYR A 64 -9.48 4.34 -28.49
CA TYR A 64 -10.29 5.39 -27.87
C TYR A 64 -11.77 5.31 -28.31
N GLY A 65 -12.67 5.33 -27.33
CA GLY A 65 -14.12 5.23 -27.54
C GLY A 65 -14.65 3.82 -27.84
N LYS A 66 -13.79 2.79 -27.90
CA LYS A 66 -14.19 1.40 -28.09
C LYS A 66 -14.25 0.65 -26.75
N GLU A 67 -15.05 -0.41 -26.72
CA GLU A 67 -15.15 -1.34 -25.59
C GLU A 67 -13.94 -2.29 -25.57
N MET A 68 -13.25 -2.34 -24.42
CA MET A 68 -12.06 -3.14 -24.20
C MET A 68 -12.25 -4.07 -23.00
N LYS A 69 -11.74 -5.30 -23.11
CA LYS A 69 -11.77 -6.30 -22.05
C LYS A 69 -10.53 -6.16 -21.16
N ASN A 70 -10.72 -5.74 -19.92
CA ASN A 70 -9.62 -5.47 -18.99
C ASN A 70 -9.63 -6.45 -17.82
N ALA A 71 -8.46 -6.99 -17.47
CA ALA A 71 -8.31 -7.82 -16.29
C ALA A 71 -8.27 -6.95 -15.03
N VAL A 72 -9.09 -7.30 -14.03
CA VAL A 72 -9.21 -6.55 -12.77
C VAL A 72 -9.02 -7.48 -11.57
N THR A 73 -8.54 -6.92 -10.46
CA THR A 73 -8.41 -7.61 -9.17
C THR A 73 -9.46 -7.06 -8.22
N ILE A 74 -10.24 -7.95 -7.62
CA ILE A 74 -11.23 -7.59 -6.60
C ILE A 74 -10.53 -7.59 -5.25
N ILE A 75 -10.62 -6.46 -4.55
CA ILE A 75 -10.12 -6.28 -3.19
C ILE A 75 -11.33 -6.02 -2.30
N ASP A 76 -11.51 -6.84 -1.27
CA ASP A 76 -12.51 -6.63 -0.23
C ASP A 76 -11.97 -5.62 0.79
N THR A 77 -12.67 -4.49 0.92
CA THR A 77 -12.23 -3.32 1.68
C THR A 77 -13.28 -2.94 2.73
N PRO A 78 -13.44 -3.72 3.82
CA PRO A 78 -14.37 -3.38 4.88
C PRO A 78 -13.95 -2.07 5.57
N PRO A 79 -14.89 -1.30 6.16
CA PRO A 79 -14.57 -0.09 6.90
C PRO A 79 -13.53 -0.36 8.00
N MET A 80 -12.51 0.49 8.08
CA MET A 80 -11.50 0.43 9.13
C MET A 80 -11.83 1.38 10.28
N MET A 81 -11.52 0.97 11.50
CA MET A 81 -11.66 1.79 12.70
C MET A 81 -10.31 2.40 13.10
N ILE A 82 -10.27 3.73 13.23
CA ILE A 82 -9.10 4.43 13.75
C ILE A 82 -9.12 4.31 15.27
N ILE A 83 -8.08 3.69 15.83
CA ILE A 83 -7.97 3.43 17.27
C ILE A 83 -7.02 4.40 18.00
N GLY A 84 -6.24 5.17 17.23
CA GLY A 84 -5.32 6.15 17.76
C GLY A 84 -4.60 6.92 16.67
N LEU A 85 -3.94 7.99 17.11
CA LEU A 85 -3.13 8.89 16.28
C LEU A 85 -1.72 8.92 16.86
N ARG A 86 -0.70 8.92 16.00
CA ARG A 86 0.69 9.10 16.38
C ARG A 86 1.25 10.35 15.73
N ALA A 87 1.76 11.26 16.53
CA ALA A 87 2.44 12.46 16.06
C ALA A 87 3.94 12.19 15.94
N TYR A 88 4.56 12.78 14.92
CA TYR A 88 6.00 12.69 14.68
C TYR A 88 6.62 14.07 14.74
N GLU A 89 7.81 14.15 15.33
CA GLU A 89 8.66 15.33 15.28
C GLU A 89 9.90 15.06 14.43
N LYS A 90 10.42 16.10 13.79
CA LYS A 90 11.66 16.03 13.01
C LYS A 90 12.84 16.36 13.91
N THR A 91 13.67 15.37 14.18
CA THR A 91 14.92 15.51 14.93
C THR A 91 16.12 15.44 13.99
N TYR A 92 17.34 15.61 14.54
CA TYR A 92 18.58 15.44 13.79
C TYR A 92 18.72 14.02 13.19
N ASP A 93 18.20 13.01 13.88
CA ASP A 93 18.25 11.60 13.46
C ASP A 93 17.06 11.17 12.59
N GLY A 94 16.19 12.10 12.22
CA GLY A 94 15.04 11.87 11.35
C GLY A 94 13.69 12.03 12.06
N LEU A 95 12.67 11.31 11.61
CA LEU A 95 11.33 11.40 12.21
C LEU A 95 11.24 10.48 13.43
N MET A 96 10.99 11.07 14.60
CA MET A 96 10.77 10.36 15.85
C MET A 96 9.31 10.46 16.29
N ALA A 97 8.81 9.40 16.92
CA ALA A 97 7.45 9.42 17.47
C ALA A 97 7.45 10.29 18.73
N LEU A 98 6.67 11.38 18.69
CA LEU A 98 6.57 12.33 19.80
C LEU A 98 5.59 11.81 20.86
N THR A 99 4.35 11.53 20.44
CA THR A 99 3.29 11.07 21.32
C THR A 99 2.20 10.33 20.55
N GLU A 100 1.33 9.66 21.29
CA GLU A 100 0.17 8.94 20.78
C GLU A 100 -1.07 9.32 21.56
N ALA A 101 -2.18 9.53 20.86
CA ALA A 101 -3.50 9.66 21.45
C ALA A 101 -4.33 8.44 21.05
N TRP A 102 -4.81 7.70 22.04
CA TRP A 102 -5.61 6.49 21.83
C TRP A 102 -7.08 6.76 22.17
N MET A 103 -7.98 5.99 21.58
CA MET A 103 -9.39 5.97 21.97
C MET A 103 -9.57 5.41 23.39
N ASP A 104 -10.57 5.90 24.11
CA ASP A 104 -10.85 5.43 25.48
C ASP A 104 -11.41 4.00 25.52
N ILE A 105 -12.33 3.66 24.60
CA ILE A 105 -13.06 2.38 24.61
C ILE A 105 -12.56 1.47 23.48
N ILE A 106 -11.41 0.84 23.67
CA ILE A 106 -10.76 0.01 22.65
C ILE A 106 -11.60 -1.25 22.31
N PRO A 107 -11.80 -1.60 21.02
CA PRO A 107 -12.53 -2.81 20.63
C PRO A 107 -11.79 -4.08 21.05
N VAL A 108 -12.55 -5.10 21.44
CA VAL A 108 -12.00 -6.36 21.97
C VAL A 108 -11.04 -7.05 20.99
N ASP A 109 -11.27 -6.92 19.68
CA ASP A 109 -10.43 -7.53 18.64
C ASP A 109 -8.99 -7.00 18.63
N VAL A 110 -8.75 -5.77 19.10
CA VAL A 110 -7.40 -5.18 19.16
C VAL A 110 -6.50 -5.96 20.11
N TYR A 111 -7.05 -6.48 21.22
CA TYR A 111 -6.31 -7.28 22.20
C TYR A 111 -5.85 -8.64 21.65
N ARG A 112 -6.39 -9.10 20.51
CA ARG A 112 -5.87 -10.29 19.82
C ARG A 112 -4.51 -10.03 19.17
N ARG A 113 -4.17 -8.76 18.92
CA ARG A 113 -2.93 -8.36 18.24
C ARG A 113 -1.93 -7.67 19.16
N ILE A 114 -2.40 -6.80 20.04
CA ILE A 114 -1.57 -6.04 20.96
C ILE A 114 -1.60 -6.72 22.33
N LYS A 115 -0.43 -7.06 22.87
CA LYS A 115 -0.31 -7.45 24.28
C LYS A 115 -0.27 -6.18 25.12
N THR A 116 -1.35 -5.86 25.81
CA THR A 116 -1.28 -4.91 26.92
C THR A 116 -0.50 -5.59 28.05
N HIS A 117 0.58 -4.96 28.53
CA HIS A 117 1.07 -5.27 29.86
C HIS A 117 -0.03 -4.81 30.82
N GLY A 118 -0.62 -5.75 31.55
CA GLY A 118 -1.47 -5.42 32.70
C GLY A 118 -0.69 -4.67 33.75
#